data_AF-E1LNB7-F1
#
_entry.id   AF-E1LNB7-F1
#
_cell.length_a   1.000
_cell.length_b   1.000
_cell.length_c   1.000
_cell.angle_alpha   90.00
_cell.angle_beta   90.00
_cell.angle_gamma   90.00
#
_symmetry.space_group_name_H-M   'P 1'
#
loop_
_entity.id
_entity.type
_entity.pdbx_description
1 polymer ?
#
loop_
_entity_poly.entity_id
_entity_poly.type
_entity_poly.pdbx_seq_one_letter_code
_entity_poly.pdbx_strand_id
1 'polypeptide(L)' 'MFSQLRMREELALLAQDYALEQAEEKGIEHGKLLAFLDMVRKHLLTIEVASEQFGMSIAEFEALL' A
#
# COMPACT_ATOMS: atom_id res chain seq x y z
N MET A 1 -39.32 4.45 17.69
CA MET A 1 -38.00 4.35 18.36
C MET A 1 -37.08 3.51 17.46
N PHE A 2 -36.62 4.07 16.33
CA PHE A 2 -35.96 3.33 15.23
C PHE A 2 -34.55 3.88 14.88
N SER A 3 -34.00 4.76 15.72
CA SER A 3 -32.80 5.54 15.35
C SER A 3 -31.48 4.79 15.52
N GLN A 4 -31.42 3.72 16.32
CA GLN A 4 -30.16 2.99 16.56
C GLN A 4 -29.79 2.01 15.45
N LEU A 5 -30.79 1.43 14.75
CA LEU A 5 -30.55 0.50 13.64
C LEU A 5 -29.97 1.22 12.41
N ARG A 6 -30.52 2.39 12.06
CA ARG A 6 -30.05 3.18 10.92
C ARG A 6 -28.63 3.73 11.10
N MET A 7 -28.29 4.16 12.31
CA MET A 7 -26.92 4.62 12.61
C MET A 7 -25.89 3.49 12.45
N ARG A 8 -26.28 2.23 12.75
CA ARG A 8 -25.39 1.08 12.63
C ARG A 8 -25.18 0.65 11.17
N GLU A 9 -26.20 0.79 10.32
CA GLU A 9 -26.07 0.57 8.87
C GLU A 9 -25.17 1.62 8.21
N GLU A 10 -25.32 2.90 8.55
CA GLU A 10 -24.45 3.98 8.04
C GLU A 10 -22.99 3.81 8.49
N LEU A 11 -22.75 3.38 9.74
CA LEU A 11 -21.40 3.09 10.24
C LEU A 11 -20.76 1.88 9.55
N ALA A 12 -21.55 0.86 9.19
CA ALA A 12 -21.04 -0.32 8.47
C ALA A 12 -20.66 0.01 7.02
N LEU A 13 -21.45 0.86 6.36
CA LEU A 13 -21.14 1.40 5.03
C LEU A 13 -19.86 2.24 5.06
N LEU A 14 -19.73 3.17 6.01
CA LEU A 14 -18.51 3.97 6.19
C LEU A 14 -17.26 3.11 6.50
N ALA A 15 -17.41 2.07 7.31
CA ALA A 15 -16.29 1.16 7.61
C ALA A 15 -15.88 0.32 6.39
N GLN A 16 -16.83 -0.06 5.53
CA GLN A 16 -16.55 -0.77 4.30
C GLN A 16 -15.81 0.12 3.30
N ASP A 17 -16.24 1.37 3.12
CA ASP A 17 -15.58 2.33 2.23
C ASP A 17 -14.16 2.63 2.71
N TYR A 18 -13.96 2.83 4.02
CA TYR A 18 -12.63 3.07 4.59
C TYR A 18 -11.68 1.87 4.45
N ALA A 19 -12.21 0.65 4.57
CA ALA A 19 -11.42 -0.56 4.37
C ALA A 19 -11.02 -0.77 2.90
N LEU A 20 -11.89 -0.39 1.96
CA LEU A 20 -11.61 -0.46 0.53
C LEU A 20 -10.56 0.58 0.14
N GLU A 21 -10.70 1.82 0.60
CA GLU A 21 -9.77 2.92 0.34
C GLU A 21 -8.37 2.61 0.87
N GLN A 22 -8.27 2.06 2.08
CA GLN A 22 -6.98 1.61 2.64
C GLN A 22 -6.39 0.40 1.89
N ALA A 23 -7.23 -0.50 1.38
CA ALA A 23 -6.76 -1.66 0.62
C ALA A 23 -6.26 -1.26 -0.77
N GLU A 24 -6.92 -0.30 -1.43
CA GLU A 24 -6.45 0.27 -2.69
C GLU A 24 -5.15 1.06 -2.48
N GLU A 25 -5.08 1.92 -1.47
CA GLU A 25 -3.89 2.73 -1.20
C GLU A 25 -2.67 1.85 -0.86
N LYS A 26 -2.82 0.91 0.09
CA LYS A 26 -1.74 -0.05 0.42
C LYS A 26 -1.45 -1.03 -0.71
N GLY A 27 -2.44 -1.39 -1.51
CA GLY A 27 -2.29 -2.27 -2.67
C GLY A 27 -1.49 -1.61 -3.79
N ILE A 28 -1.71 -0.31 -4.01
CA ILE A 28 -0.97 0.50 -4.98
C ILE A 28 0.48 0.70 -4.50
N GLU A 29 0.70 1.01 -3.23
CA GLU A 29 2.05 1.17 -2.69
C GLU A 29 2.84 -0.14 -2.72
N HIS A 30 2.24 -1.26 -2.31
CA HIS A 30 2.87 -2.58 -2.44
C HIS A 30 3.08 -2.99 -3.90
N GLY A 31 2.14 -2.70 -4.80
CA GLY A 31 2.27 -2.97 -6.23
C GLY A 31 3.44 -2.19 -6.85
N LYS A 32 3.60 -0.93 -6.44
CA LYS A 32 4.73 -0.08 -6.86
C LYS A 32 6.04 -0.63 -6.30
N LEU A 33 6.10 -1.00 -5.03
CA LEU A 33 7.30 -1.60 -4.42
C LEU A 33 7.72 -2.89 -5.13
N LEU A 34 6.76 -3.77 -5.43
CA LEU A 34 7.01 -5.00 -6.19
C LEU A 34 7.51 -4.72 -7.62
N ALA A 35 6.95 -3.72 -8.31
CA ALA A 35 7.42 -3.33 -9.64
C ALA A 35 8.87 -2.83 -9.61
N PHE A 36 9.22 -2.01 -8.61
CA PHE A 36 10.60 -1.52 -8.44
C PHE A 36 11.56 -2.66 -8.07
N LEU A 37 11.18 -3.57 -7.18
CA LEU A 37 11.98 -4.76 -6.85
C LEU A 37 12.24 -5.61 -8.10
N ASP A 38 11.23 -5.83 -8.94
CA ASP A 38 11.37 -6.57 -10.20
C ASP A 38 12.29 -5.84 -11.20
N MET A 39 12.21 -4.51 -11.28
CA MET A 39 13.11 -3.71 -12.11
C MET A 39 14.57 -3.78 -11.62
N VAL A 40 14.81 -3.75 -10.30
CA VAL A 40 16.16 -3.91 -9.73
C VAL A 40 16.68 -5.33 -9.98
N ARG A 41 15.86 -6.37 -9.77
CA ARG A 41 16.22 -7.76 -10.08
C ARG A 41 16.60 -7.94 -11.55
N LYS A 42 15.86 -7.30 -12.47
CA LYS A 42 16.14 -7.32 -13.91
C LYS A 42 17.30 -6.41 -14.35
N HIS A 43 18.00 -5.77 -13.42
CA HIS A 43 19.05 -4.78 -13.71
C HIS A 43 18.55 -3.61 -14.60
N LEU A 44 17.25 -3.33 -14.57
CA LEU A 44 16.62 -2.19 -15.24
C LEU A 44 16.73 -0.90 -14.41
N LEU A 45 16.90 -1.04 -13.09
CA LEU A 45 17.07 0.06 -12.15
C LEU A 45 18.16 -0.28 -11.12
N THR A 46 18.90 0.71 -10.63
CA THR A 46 19.85 0.53 -9.53
C THR A 46 19.13 0.53 -8.19
N ILE A 47 19.63 -0.28 -7.24
CA ILE A 47 19.03 -0.42 -5.91
C ILE A 47 19.03 0.92 -5.13
N GLU A 48 20.02 1.77 -5.38
CA GLU A 48 20.14 3.12 -4.80
C GLU A 48 18.93 3.98 -5.19
N VAL A 49 18.63 4.06 -6.49
CA VAL A 49 17.51 4.86 -7.02
C VAL A 49 16.16 4.30 -6.55
N ALA A 50 16.03 2.97 -6.44
CA ALA A 50 14.83 2.37 -5.87
C ALA A 50 14.68 2.75 -4.40
N SER A 51 15.73 2.59 -3.59
CA SER A 51 15.70 2.88 -2.16
C SER A 51 15.37 4.34 -1.85
N GLU A 52 15.91 5.29 -2.62
CA GLU A 52 15.60 6.72 -2.51
C GLU A 52 14.13 7.03 -2.83
N GLN A 53 13.51 6.34 -3.79
CA GLN A 53 12.09 6.56 -4.15
C GLN A 53 11.11 6.15 -3.05
N PHE A 54 11.52 5.25 -2.17
CA PHE A 54 10.72 4.82 -1.01
C PHE A 54 11.20 5.46 0.30
N GLY A 55 12.24 6.30 0.27
CA GLY A 55 12.82 6.93 1.47
C GLY A 55 13.40 5.92 2.46
N MET A 56 13.78 4.72 1.99
CA MET A 56 14.34 3.65 2.81
C MET A 56 15.84 3.47 2.52
N SER A 57 16.57 2.81 3.43
CA SER A 57 17.97 2.49 3.20
C SER A 57 18.14 1.41 2.12
N ILE A 58 19.28 1.41 1.43
CA ILE A 58 19.65 0.33 0.49
C ILE A 58 19.54 -1.04 1.16
N ALA A 59 19.99 -1.16 2.42
CA ALA A 59 19.93 -2.41 3.17
C ALA A 59 18.49 -2.86 3.50
N GLU A 60 17.60 -1.91 3.77
CA GLU A 60 16.18 -2.19 4.00
C GLU A 60 15.50 -2.65 2.70
N PHE A 61 15.84 -2.03 1.58
CA PHE A 61 15.35 -2.42 0.26
C PHE A 61 15.91 -3.78 -0.18
N GLU A 62 17.20 -4.05 0.06
CA GLU A 62 17.85 -5.31 -0.25
C GLU A 62 17.27 -6.48 0.57
N ALA A 63 16.84 -6.23 1.81
CA ALA A 63 16.16 -7.23 2.63
C ALA A 63 14.77 -7.63 2.09
N LEU A 64 14.19 -6.84 1.18
CA LEU A 64 12.92 -7.12 0.50
C LEU A 64 13.11 -7.81 -0.88
N LEU A 65 14.35 -7.92 -1.33
CA LEU A 65 14.78 -8.39 -2.66
C LEU A 65 15.05 -9.89 -2.69
#